data_AF-A0A969IJ61-F1
#
_entry.id   AF-A0A969IJ61-F1
#
_cell.length_a   1.000
_cell.length_b   1.000
_cell.length_c   1.000
_cell.angle_alpha   90.00
_cell.angle_beta   90.00
_cell.angle_gamma   90.00
#
_symmetry.space_group_name_H-M   'P 1'
#
loop_
_entity.id
_entity.type
_entity.pdbx_description
1 polymer ?
#
loop_
_entity_poly.entity_id
_entity_poly.type
_entity_poly.pdbx_seq_one_letter_code
_entity_poly.pdbx_strand_id
1 'polypeptide(L)' 'MPAPLCAARSRQPFNVTGQPALAMPAGFTKDGLPLSLQLVGHPWQEAMVYRVAQAYEQATRWVDRHPPGVSV' A
#
# COMPACT_ATOMS: atom_id res chain seq x y z
N MET A 1 0.40 -5.64 -28.83
CA MET A 1 1.20 -4.72 -27.99
C MET A 1 0.92 -5.03 -26.53
N PRO A 2 1.88 -5.41 -25.69
CA PRO A 2 1.58 -5.80 -24.31
C PRO A 2 1.26 -4.56 -23.45
N ALA A 3 0.19 -4.70 -22.65
CA ALA A 3 -0.44 -3.70 -21.80
C ALA A 3 0.47 -3.26 -20.60
N PRO A 4 0.13 -2.19 -19.86
CA PRO A 4 1.12 -1.35 -19.19
C PRO A 4 1.70 -2.02 -17.93
N LEU A 5 3.03 -2.16 -17.92
CA LEU A 5 3.89 -2.52 -16.79
C LEU A 5 3.88 -1.49 -15.63
N CYS A 6 2.94 -0.54 -15.63
CA CYS A 6 3.01 0.71 -14.87
C CYS A 6 2.80 0.55 -13.35
N ALA A 7 2.10 -0.50 -12.88
CA ALA A 7 1.77 -0.64 -11.45
C ALA A 7 2.46 -1.81 -10.73
N ALA A 8 2.95 -2.83 -11.46
CA ALA A 8 3.50 -4.04 -10.83
C ALA A 8 5.01 -3.97 -10.56
N ARG A 9 5.73 -3.02 -11.17
CA ARG A 9 7.21 -3.03 -11.19
C ARG A 9 7.84 -2.82 -9.81
N SER A 10 7.22 -2.03 -8.92
CA SER A 10 7.74 -1.82 -7.55
C SER A 10 7.66 -3.08 -6.69
N ARG A 11 6.75 -4.00 -7.01
CA ARG A 11 6.47 -5.22 -6.23
C ARG A 11 7.43 -6.36 -6.54
N GLN A 12 7.87 -6.40 -7.80
CA GLN A 12 8.64 -7.51 -8.37
C GLN A 12 9.90 -7.86 -7.55
N PRO A 13 10.72 -6.90 -7.08
CA PRO A 13 11.90 -7.23 -6.27
C PRO A 13 11.55 -8.01 -5.01
N PHE A 14 10.49 -7.59 -4.31
CA PHE A 14 10.11 -8.15 -3.00
C PHE A 14 9.44 -9.53 -3.10
N ASN A 15 8.78 -9.80 -4.23
CA ASN A 15 8.27 -11.13 -4.52
C ASN A 15 9.41 -12.14 -4.74
N VAL A 16 10.49 -11.70 -5.39
CA VAL A 16 11.66 -12.55 -5.65
C VAL A 16 12.52 -12.72 -4.40
N THR A 17 12.67 -11.67 -3.58
CA THR A 17 13.48 -11.73 -2.36
C THR A 17 12.74 -12.33 -1.16
N GLY A 18 11.42 -12.54 -1.25
CA GLY A 18 10.60 -13.10 -0.16
C GLY A 18 10.47 -12.17 1.04
N GLN A 19 10.74 -10.87 0.86
CA GLN A 19 10.63 -9.89 1.95
C GLN A 19 9.17 -9.60 2.30
N PRO A 20 8.86 -9.37 3.58
CA PRO A 20 7.51 -9.00 3.97
C PRO A 20 7.16 -7.63 3.42
N ALA A 21 6.09 -7.56 2.62
CA ALA A 21 5.60 -6.34 2.02
C ALA A 21 4.10 -6.16 2.29
N LEU A 22 3.70 -4.95 2.68
CA LEU A 22 2.32 -4.57 3.01
C LEU A 22 1.88 -3.40 2.13
N ALA A 23 0.68 -3.48 1.55
CA ALA A 23 0.07 -2.36 0.83
C ALA A 23 -1.00 -1.70 1.70
N MET A 24 -0.99 -0.37 1.78
CA MET A 24 -1.92 0.42 2.59
C MET A 24 -2.41 1.67 1.86
N PRO A 25 -3.57 2.25 2.23
CA PRO A 25 -4.03 3.51 1.66
C PRO A 25 -3.10 4.66 2.05
N ALA A 26 -2.75 5.51 1.09
CA ALA A 26 -1.92 6.71 1.28
C ALA A 26 -2.69 8.03 1.05
N GLY A 27 -4.02 7.95 0.99
CA GLY A 27 -4.91 9.07 0.71
C GLY A 27 -5.40 9.08 -0.73
N PHE A 28 -5.71 10.27 -1.23
CA PHE A 28 -6.35 10.46 -2.53
C PHE A 28 -5.60 11.52 -3.34
N THR A 29 -5.56 11.34 -4.67
CA THR A 29 -5.10 12.41 -5.57
C THR A 29 -6.06 13.59 -5.54
N LYS A 30 -5.64 14.74 -6.11
CA LYS A 30 -6.52 15.90 -6.28
C LYS A 30 -7.78 15.58 -7.08
N ASP A 31 -7.68 14.60 -7.99
CA ASP A 31 -8.76 14.10 -8.82
C ASP A 31 -9.62 13.02 -8.12
N GLY A 32 -9.37 12.75 -6.83
CA GLY A 32 -10.17 11.81 -6.03
C GLY A 32 -9.82 10.33 -6.22
N LEU A 33 -8.71 10.01 -6.89
CA LEU A 33 -8.27 8.62 -7.06
C LEU A 33 -7.52 8.11 -5.82
N PRO A 34 -7.79 6.89 -5.33
CA PRO A 34 -7.10 6.35 -4.18
C PRO A 34 -5.63 6.08 -4.49
N LEU A 35 -4.75 6.52 -3.58
CA LEU A 35 -3.33 6.24 -3.60
C LEU A 35 -3.00 5.09 -2.66
N SER A 36 -2.03 4.27 -3.04
CA SER A 36 -1.51 3.19 -2.21
C SER A 36 -0.03 3.40 -1.90
N LEU A 37 0.37 3.02 -0.69
CA LEU A 37 1.74 2.98 -0.21
C LEU A 37 2.15 1.51 0.00
N GLN A 38 3.35 1.16 -0.45
CA GLN A 38 3.94 -0.15 -0.21
C GLN A 38 5.04 -0.03 0.85
N LEU A 39 4.84 -0.68 1.99
CA LEU A 39 5.82 -0.83 3.06
C LEU A 39 6.55 -2.16 2.88
N VAL A 40 7.87 -2.16 3.05
CA VAL A 40 8.68 -3.38 2.97
C VAL A 40 9.59 -3.46 4.18
N GLY A 41 9.57 -4.60 4.85
CA GLY A 41 10.41 -4.90 6.00
C GLY A 41 11.63 -5.75 5.66
N HIS A 42 12.48 -5.90 6.66
CA HIS A 42 13.49 -6.95 6.65
C HIS A 42 12.83 -8.35 6.75
N PRO A 43 13.47 -9.39 6.22
CA PRO A 43 13.02 -10.78 6.41
C PRO A 43 12.78 -11.11 7.89
N TRP A 44 11.69 -11.83 8.17
CA TRP A 44 11.28 -12.26 9.53
C TRP A 44 10.97 -11.12 10.52
N GLN A 45 10.71 -9.91 10.02
CA GLN A 45 10.33 -8.75 10.83
C GLN A 45 8.91 -8.26 10.52
N GLU A 46 7.99 -9.17 10.21
CA GLU A 46 6.58 -8.88 9.91
C GLU A 46 5.93 -8.07 11.04
N ALA A 47 6.23 -8.40 12.29
CA ALA A 47 5.72 -7.68 13.45
C ALA A 47 6.10 -6.19 13.42
N MET A 48 7.31 -5.85 12.95
CA MET A 48 7.73 -4.46 12.81
C MET A 48 6.97 -3.77 11.68
N VAL A 49 6.78 -4.45 10.54
CA VAL A 49 5.98 -3.92 9.43
C VAL A 49 4.56 -3.60 9.90
N TYR A 50 3.92 -4.49 10.67
CA TYR A 50 2.59 -4.26 11.23
C TYR A 50 2.55 -3.13 12.26
N ARG A 51 3.58 -2.96 13.09
CA ARG A 51 3.65 -1.84 14.04
C ARG A 51 3.76 -0.49 13.33
N VAL A 52 4.58 -0.41 12.28
CA VAL A 52 4.68 0.80 11.44
C VAL A 52 3.35 1.08 10.74
N ALA A 53 2.74 0.04 10.17
CA ALA A 53 1.45 0.12 9.52
C ALA A 53 0.36 0.67 10.44
N GLN A 54 0.26 0.12 11.65
CA GLN A 54 -0.69 0.55 12.66
C GLN A 54 -0.47 2.01 13.08
N ALA A 55 0.79 2.42 13.31
CA ALA A 55 1.11 3.80 13.66
C ALA A 55 0.73 4.78 12.53
N TYR A 56 0.97 4.39 11.28
CA TYR A 56 0.59 5.17 10.11
C TYR A 56 -0.93 5.28 9.95
N GLU A 57 -1.65 4.18 10.12
CA GLU A 57 -3.11 4.14 10.03
C GLU A 57 -3.75 5.02 11.12
N GLN A 58 -3.27 4.94 12.36
CA GLN A 58 -3.76 5.77 13.47
C GLN A 58 -3.56 7.27 13.23
N ALA A 59 -2.43 7.66 12.60
CA ALA A 59 -2.10 9.04 12.30
C ALA A 59 -2.90 9.62 11.12
N THR A 60 -3.29 8.78 10.16
CA THR A 60 -3.88 9.26 8.89
C THR A 60 -5.37 8.97 8.74
N ARG A 61 -5.83 7.82 9.25
CA ARG A 61 -7.22 7.34 9.17
C ARG A 61 -7.83 7.39 7.76
N TRP A 62 -7.02 7.10 6.74
CA TRP A 62 -7.49 7.08 5.35
C TRP A 62 -8.62 6.08 5.10
N VAL A 63 -8.71 5.03 5.93
CA VAL A 63 -9.77 4.02 5.91
C VAL A 63 -11.16 4.61 6.13
N ASP A 64 -11.28 5.73 6.86
CA ASP A 64 -12.57 6.37 7.14
C ASP A 64 -13.14 7.08 5.89
N ARG A 65 -12.32 7.29 4.86
CA ARG A 65 -12.69 8.01 3.65
C ARG A 65 -12.95 7.05 2.50
N HIS A 66 -14.21 6.97 2.08
CA HIS A 66 -14.61 6.18 0.91
C HIS A 66 -14.49 6.99 -0.40
N PRO A 67 -14.08 6.37 -1.52
CA PRO A 67 -14.14 6.99 -2.83
C PRO A 67 -15.60 7.30 -3.22
N PRO A 68 -15.88 8.47 -3.82
CA PRO A 68 -17.22 8.76 -4.34
C PRO A 68 -17.57 7.77 -5.46
N GLY A 69 -18.63 6.99 -5.26
CA GLY A 69 -19.13 6.01 -6.24
C GLY A 69 -18.86 4.53 -5.93
N VAL A 70 -18.15 4.22 -4.84
CA VAL A 70 -18.02 2.84 -4.32
C VAL A 70 -18.74 2.77 -2.97
N SER A 71 -19.99 2.32 -2.98
CA SER A 71 -20.73 1.92 -1.78
C SER A 71 -20.42 0.45 -1.50
N VAL A 72 -19.78 0.16 -0.37
CA VAL A 72 -19.60 -1.21 0.15
C VAL A 72 -20.76 -1.58 1.06
#